data_AF-C3Y6N4-F1
#
_entry.id   AF-C3Y6N4-F1
#
_cell.length_a   1.000
_cell.length_b   1.000
_cell.length_c   1.000
_cell.angle_alpha   90.00
_cell.angle_beta   90.00
_cell.angle_gamma   90.00
#
_symmetry.space_group_name_H-M   'P 1'
#
loop_
_entity.id
_entity.type
_entity.pdbx_description
1 polymer ?
#
loop_
_entity_poly.entity_id
_entity_poly.type
_entity_poly.pdbx_seq_one_letter_code
_entity_poly.pdbx_strand_id
1 'polypeptide(L)'
;MGGTAGLEAVQSNGLVQQHAYSVTGFATVNEAQIVRVRNPWGKIEWKGPWSDESPQWEGVTEERKEELGVVKRDDGEFWMSFQDFLDIWKTLEICHLEPSVGEVEPELVGCKKWNSTERHGKWQRGMTAGGCANYRTSTFCSNPQYIVQVEDPDDEDDDDTCTVVFSLIQKDRRKQKHLGKANLAVGFYIYETAPNQKKLKKRDVCTRRPAATSGSYINLREVTKRVKLPPGNYIVMPSTFKPNEEADFLLRIYTEKPSTTEDQDDFFVDRILEEKHHTDAEPEQVIRREQTVEVKKPTPTLVGEKEDRVRKAFEVIASMGGDEEVEPAVDTYELKSVIDVYFKDPSFTLDVCRDMVMMYDVSFVITAGSFIHG
;
A
#
# COMPACT_ATOMS: atom_id res chain seq x y z
N MET A 1 -17.94 15.99 4.89
CA MET A 1 -18.87 16.79 4.08
C MET A 1 -18.40 16.72 2.64
N GLY A 2 -19.28 16.39 1.69
CA GLY A 2 -18.93 16.35 0.26
C GLY A 2 -18.70 17.77 -0.24
N GLY A 3 -17.56 18.01 -0.87
CA GLY A 3 -17.22 19.31 -1.45
C GLY A 3 -18.17 19.63 -2.59
N THR A 4 -19.07 20.58 -2.37
CA THR A 4 -19.66 21.37 -3.45
C THR A 4 -18.51 22.13 -4.11
N ALA A 5 -18.26 21.88 -5.39
CA ALA A 5 -17.40 22.72 -6.20
C ALA A 5 -18.04 24.12 -6.24
N GLY A 6 -17.60 25.01 -5.35
CA GLY A 6 -17.95 26.42 -5.43
C GLY A 6 -17.23 27.00 -6.64
N LEU A 7 -17.92 27.85 -7.40
CA LEU A 7 -17.25 28.63 -8.44
C LEU A 7 -16.15 29.46 -7.78
N GLU A 8 -14.96 29.44 -8.38
CA GLU A 8 -13.85 30.32 -8.01
C GLU A 8 -14.34 31.77 -8.09
N ALA A 9 -14.34 32.46 -6.96
CA ALA A 9 -14.88 33.81 -6.83
C ALA A 9 -13.77 34.75 -6.36
N VAL A 10 -13.55 35.82 -7.13
CA VAL A 10 -12.62 36.89 -6.77
C VAL A 10 -13.23 37.72 -5.65
N GLN A 11 -12.51 37.85 -4.54
CA GLN A 11 -12.89 38.65 -3.38
C GLN A 11 -12.45 40.11 -3.54
N SER A 12 -12.99 40.99 -2.71
CA SER A 12 -12.65 42.44 -2.71
C SER A 12 -11.18 42.71 -2.37
N ASN A 13 -10.55 41.82 -1.62
CA ASN A 13 -9.12 41.87 -1.28
C ASN A 13 -8.20 41.36 -2.41
N GLY A 14 -8.77 40.92 -3.54
CA GLY A 14 -8.02 40.42 -4.69
C GLY A 14 -7.72 38.93 -4.69
N LEU A 15 -8.07 38.18 -3.63
CA LEU A 15 -7.87 36.73 -3.59
C LEU A 15 -9.03 35.97 -4.22
N VAL A 16 -8.75 34.79 -4.77
CA VAL A 16 -9.73 33.88 -5.36
C VAL A 16 -10.07 32.77 -4.38
N GLN A 17 -11.35 32.64 -4.03
CA GLN A 17 -11.79 31.62 -3.09
C GLN A 17 -11.84 30.23 -3.74
N GLN A 18 -11.53 29.19 -2.96
CA GLN A 18 -11.48 27.78 -3.40
C GLN A 18 -10.47 27.52 -4.53
N HIS A 19 -9.43 28.34 -4.60
CA HIS A 19 -8.35 28.25 -5.57
C HIS A 19 -7.02 27.89 -4.90
N ALA A 20 -6.17 27.16 -5.60
CA ALA A 20 -4.85 26.77 -5.09
C ALA A 20 -3.82 27.85 -5.42
N TYR A 21 -3.02 28.23 -4.43
CA TYR A 21 -1.91 29.17 -4.55
C TYR A 21 -0.61 28.47 -4.18
N SER A 22 0.53 28.98 -4.67
CA SER A 22 1.86 28.50 -4.30
C SER A 22 2.55 29.50 -3.38
N VAL A 23 3.18 29.03 -2.30
CA VAL A 23 4.09 29.85 -1.49
C VAL A 23 5.46 29.79 -2.13
N THR A 24 6.04 30.94 -2.48
CA THR A 24 7.30 31.05 -3.25
C THR A 24 8.41 31.81 -2.51
N GLY A 25 8.14 32.28 -1.29
CA GLY A 25 9.13 33.00 -0.50
C GLY A 25 8.64 33.38 0.88
N PHE A 26 9.58 33.63 1.78
CA PHE A 26 9.34 34.17 3.11
C PHE A 26 10.49 35.10 3.47
N ALA A 27 10.19 36.26 4.05
CA ALA A 27 11.20 37.24 4.41
C ALA A 27 10.79 38.03 5.65
N THR A 28 11.79 38.63 6.29
CA THR A 28 11.58 39.67 7.31
C THR A 28 12.06 41.01 6.75
N VAL A 29 11.21 42.02 6.80
CA VAL A 29 11.45 43.38 6.31
C VAL A 29 11.01 44.36 7.37
N ASN A 30 11.94 45.17 7.90
CA ASN A 30 11.65 46.13 8.97
C ASN A 30 10.86 45.50 10.14
N GLU A 31 11.34 44.35 10.63
CA GLU A 31 10.71 43.54 11.69
C GLU A 31 9.37 42.89 11.32
N ALA A 32 8.78 43.20 10.17
CA ALA A 32 7.57 42.55 9.68
C ALA A 32 7.91 41.24 8.95
N GLN A 33 7.22 40.16 9.31
CA GLN A 33 7.28 38.89 8.59
C GLN A 33 6.29 38.90 7.43
N ILE A 34 6.78 38.61 6.23
CA ILE A 34 6.01 38.61 5.00
C ILE A 34 6.20 37.30 4.24
N VAL A 35 5.17 36.89 3.51
CA VAL A 35 5.15 35.67 2.70
C VAL A 35 4.84 36.05 1.25
N ARG A 36 5.56 35.44 0.31
CA ARG A 36 5.33 35.58 -1.12
C ARG A 36 4.46 34.44 -1.62
N VAL A 37 3.39 34.79 -2.30
CA VAL A 37 2.33 33.88 -2.75
C VAL A 37 2.08 34.12 -4.23
N ARG A 38 1.90 33.04 -4.99
CA ARG A 38 1.67 33.07 -6.43
C ARG A 38 0.33 32.46 -6.80
N ASN A 39 -0.46 33.22 -7.55
CA ASN A 39 -1.64 32.80 -8.27
C ASN A 39 -1.23 32.09 -9.57
N PRO A 40 -1.56 30.80 -9.77
CA PRO A 40 -1.20 30.07 -10.98
C PRO A 40 -1.87 30.62 -12.26
N TRP A 41 -2.90 31.47 -12.15
CA TRP A 41 -3.46 32.18 -13.29
C TRP A 41 -2.53 33.23 -13.89
N GLY A 42 -1.47 33.62 -13.17
CA GLY A 42 -0.52 34.63 -13.62
C GLY A 42 -1.11 36.04 -13.68
N LYS A 43 -2.16 36.28 -12.89
CA LYS A 43 -2.89 37.55 -12.74
C LYS A 43 -3.78 37.48 -11.50
N ILE A 44 -4.36 38.60 -11.11
CA ILE A 44 -5.27 38.75 -9.96
C ILE A 44 -4.51 38.50 -8.65
N GLU A 45 -4.18 39.62 -8.00
CA GLU A 45 -3.26 39.68 -6.86
C GLU A 45 -3.90 40.29 -5.63
N TRP A 46 -3.25 40.06 -4.49
CA TRP A 46 -3.58 40.66 -3.21
C TRP A 46 -3.54 42.19 -3.25
N LYS A 47 -4.53 42.82 -2.61
CA LYS A 47 -4.68 44.29 -2.54
C LYS A 47 -4.53 44.85 -1.13
N GLY A 48 -4.09 44.03 -0.17
CA GLY A 48 -3.92 44.44 1.23
C GLY A 48 -2.47 44.80 1.56
N PRO A 49 -2.09 44.78 2.85
CA PRO A 49 -0.73 45.07 3.29
C PRO A 49 0.33 44.26 2.54
N TRP A 50 1.41 44.92 2.13
CA TRP A 50 2.54 44.36 1.37
C TRP A 50 2.24 43.96 -0.08
N SER A 51 1.04 44.26 -0.62
CA SER A 51 0.82 44.18 -2.07
C SER A 51 1.80 45.05 -2.85
N ASP A 52 1.92 44.81 -4.15
CA ASP A 52 2.86 45.49 -5.05
C ASP A 52 2.78 47.02 -5.01
N GLU A 53 1.56 47.55 -4.88
CA GLU A 53 1.29 48.98 -4.78
C GLU A 53 1.22 49.50 -3.34
N SER A 54 1.47 48.66 -2.32
CA SER A 54 1.21 49.05 -0.94
C SER A 54 2.27 50.00 -0.39
N PRO A 55 1.87 50.99 0.44
CA PRO A 55 2.79 51.96 1.03
C PRO A 55 3.75 51.33 2.05
N GLN A 56 3.53 50.09 2.48
CA GLN A 56 4.45 49.38 3.39
C GLN A 56 5.85 49.17 2.78
N TRP A 57 5.96 49.27 1.45
CA TRP A 57 7.24 49.28 0.75
C TRP A 57 7.98 50.62 0.82
N GLU A 58 7.34 51.67 1.34
CA GLU A 58 7.99 52.96 1.60
C GLU A 58 9.03 52.79 2.72
N GLY A 59 10.26 53.25 2.47
CA GLY A 59 11.38 53.08 3.40
C GLY A 59 12.16 51.77 3.23
N VAL A 60 11.71 50.84 2.36
CA VAL A 60 12.53 49.72 1.91
C VAL A 60 13.38 50.16 0.72
N THR A 61 14.69 49.88 0.75
CA THR A 61 15.60 50.25 -0.34
C THR A 61 15.27 49.48 -1.62
N GLU A 62 15.53 50.08 -2.78
CA GLU A 62 15.28 49.41 -4.07
C GLU A 62 16.13 48.14 -4.22
N GLU A 63 17.37 48.14 -3.73
CA GLU A 63 18.23 46.94 -3.68
C GLU A 63 17.57 45.79 -2.90
N ARG A 64 16.96 46.09 -1.75
CA ARG A 64 16.25 45.08 -0.96
C ARG A 64 14.97 44.60 -1.65
N LYS A 65 14.29 45.47 -2.40
CA LYS A 65 13.10 45.08 -3.20
C LYS A 65 13.49 44.17 -4.36
N GLU A 66 14.60 44.45 -5.04
CA GLU A 66 15.16 43.59 -6.08
C GLU A 66 15.56 42.22 -5.52
N GLU A 67 16.24 42.18 -4.37
CA GLU A 67 16.59 40.93 -3.68
C GLU A 67 15.36 40.08 -3.31
N LEU A 68 14.29 40.74 -2.86
CA LEU A 68 13.01 40.10 -2.54
C LEU A 68 12.18 39.76 -3.80
N GLY A 69 12.64 40.15 -4.99
CA GLY A 69 11.91 39.95 -6.25
C GLY A 69 10.56 40.66 -6.28
N VAL A 70 10.45 41.85 -5.68
CA VAL A 70 9.23 42.67 -5.75
C VAL A 70 9.14 43.29 -7.14
N VAL A 71 8.14 42.88 -7.92
CA VAL A 71 7.90 43.41 -9.27
C VAL A 71 6.53 44.03 -9.30
N LYS A 72 6.42 45.34 -9.57
CA LYS A 72 5.12 46.01 -9.68
C LYS A 72 4.44 45.67 -11.00
N ARG A 73 3.76 44.53 -11.07
CA ARG A 73 3.10 44.04 -12.28
C ARG A 73 2.09 42.96 -11.91
N ASP A 74 0.92 43.01 -12.53
CA ASP A 74 -0.06 41.92 -12.46
C ASP A 74 0.46 40.65 -13.18
N ASP A 75 1.26 39.85 -12.47
CA ASP A 75 1.79 38.56 -12.89
C ASP A 75 1.38 37.40 -11.98
N GLY A 76 0.50 37.70 -11.02
CA GLY A 76 -0.08 36.78 -10.07
C GLY A 76 0.80 36.52 -8.85
N GLU A 77 2.03 37.02 -8.77
CA GLU A 77 2.90 36.88 -7.61
C GLU A 77 2.86 38.14 -6.75
N PHE A 78 2.58 37.98 -5.46
CA PHE A 78 2.48 39.11 -4.54
C PHE A 78 3.04 38.75 -3.17
N TRP A 79 3.48 39.77 -2.45
CA TRP A 79 3.78 39.66 -1.02
C TRP A 79 2.57 40.02 -0.18
N MET A 80 2.50 39.45 1.01
CA MET A 80 1.51 39.81 2.01
C MET A 80 2.06 39.64 3.42
N SER A 81 1.41 40.26 4.41
CA SER A 81 1.73 40.03 5.82
C SER A 81 1.56 38.55 6.18
N PHE A 82 2.51 37.98 6.92
CA PHE A 82 2.38 36.62 7.42
C PHE A 82 1.16 36.45 8.34
N GLN A 83 0.78 37.51 9.07
CA GLN A 83 -0.42 37.47 9.91
C GLN A 83 -1.70 37.35 9.06
N ASP A 84 -1.83 38.16 8.00
CA ASP A 84 -2.95 38.06 7.05
C ASP A 84 -2.99 36.67 6.39
N PHE A 85 -1.82 36.09 6.10
CA PHE A 85 -1.74 34.73 5.57
C PHE A 85 -2.32 33.70 6.55
N LEU A 86 -1.99 33.79 7.84
CA LEU A 86 -2.53 32.90 8.87
C LEU A 86 -4.05 33.07 9.07
N ASP A 87 -4.55 34.30 8.95
CA ASP A 87 -5.98 34.59 9.13
C ASP A 87 -6.83 34.15 7.94
N ILE A 88 -6.26 34.18 6.73
CA ILE A 88 -6.98 33.88 5.47
C ILE A 88 -6.87 32.40 5.09
N TRP A 89 -5.68 31.80 5.11
CA TRP A 89 -5.48 30.43 4.66
C TRP A 89 -5.80 29.42 5.75
N LYS A 90 -6.63 28.44 5.41
CA LYS A 90 -7.05 27.36 6.33
C LYS A 90 -6.25 26.07 6.17
N THR A 91 -5.49 25.95 5.08
CA THR A 91 -4.80 24.72 4.72
C THR A 91 -3.51 25.08 4.00
N LEU A 92 -2.41 24.47 4.45
CA LEU A 92 -1.10 24.52 3.83
C LEU A 92 -0.71 23.09 3.45
N GLU A 93 -0.41 22.87 2.17
CA GLU A 93 0.04 21.58 1.67
C GLU A 93 1.54 21.68 1.34
N ILE A 94 2.35 20.83 1.99
CA ILE A 94 3.79 20.76 1.77
C ILE A 94 4.10 19.41 1.15
N CYS A 95 4.57 19.43 -0.10
CA CYS A 95 5.05 18.26 -0.79
C CYS A 95 6.52 18.04 -0.46
N HIS A 96 6.86 16.88 0.09
CA HIS A 96 8.25 16.48 0.24
C HIS A 96 8.74 15.94 -1.11
N LEU A 97 9.86 16.47 -1.61
CA LEU A 97 10.48 15.94 -2.81
C LEU A 97 11.13 14.60 -2.49
N GLU A 98 11.10 13.68 -3.46
CA GLU A 98 11.79 12.41 -3.33
C GLU A 98 13.32 12.67 -3.28
N PRO A 99 14.09 11.94 -2.46
CA PRO A 99 15.53 12.15 -2.33
C PRO A 99 16.32 12.03 -3.65
N SER A 100 15.78 11.29 -4.63
CA SER A 100 16.35 11.18 -5.97
C SER A 100 16.39 12.50 -6.74
N VAL A 101 15.63 13.52 -6.32
CA VAL A 101 15.65 14.86 -6.93
C VAL A 101 16.98 15.58 -6.68
N GLY A 102 17.68 15.29 -5.57
CA GLY A 102 19.02 15.83 -5.31
C GLY A 102 20.08 15.37 -6.30
N GLU A 103 19.82 14.29 -7.06
CA GLU A 103 20.68 13.84 -8.16
C GLU A 103 20.47 14.68 -9.44
N VAL A 104 19.33 15.38 -9.54
CA VAL A 104 18.90 16.17 -10.71
C VAL A 104 19.09 17.67 -10.49
N GLU A 105 18.97 18.17 -9.25
CA GLU A 105 19.20 19.57 -8.89
C GLU A 105 20.39 19.72 -7.91
N PRO A 106 21.58 20.09 -8.42
CA PRO A 106 22.80 20.25 -7.62
C PRO A 106 22.70 21.34 -6.52
N GLU A 107 21.72 22.22 -6.60
CA GLU A 107 21.49 23.27 -5.59
C GLU A 107 20.80 22.71 -4.33
N LEU A 108 20.21 21.52 -4.41
CA LEU A 108 19.63 20.78 -3.29
C LEU A 108 20.63 19.82 -2.61
N VAL A 109 21.93 19.90 -2.95
CA VAL A 109 23.02 19.00 -2.50
C VAL A 109 23.26 18.97 -0.97
N GLY A 110 22.58 19.82 -0.20
CA GLY A 110 22.54 19.74 1.27
C GLY A 110 21.36 18.97 1.86
N CYS A 111 20.41 18.49 1.04
CA CYS A 111 19.24 17.75 1.52
C CYS A 111 19.64 16.32 1.88
N LYS A 112 19.28 15.87 3.09
CA LYS A 112 19.52 14.49 3.54
C LYS A 112 18.98 13.48 2.54
N LYS A 113 19.80 12.48 2.19
CA LYS A 113 19.38 11.35 1.35
C LYS A 113 18.52 10.41 2.17
N TRP A 114 17.25 10.24 1.79
CA TRP A 114 16.39 9.22 2.42
C TRP A 114 16.43 7.92 1.62
N ASN A 115 16.36 6.81 2.35
CA ASN A 115 16.08 5.51 1.79
C ASN A 115 14.56 5.38 1.59
N SER A 116 14.14 4.84 0.46
CA SER A 116 12.72 4.69 0.10
C SER A 116 12.40 3.23 -0.18
N THR A 117 11.35 2.74 0.45
CA THR A 117 10.77 1.43 0.18
C THR A 117 9.33 1.59 -0.28
N GLU A 118 8.97 0.98 -1.41
CA GLU A 118 7.60 0.93 -1.92
C GLU A 118 6.96 -0.44 -1.72
N ARG A 119 5.69 -0.45 -1.28
CA ARG A 119 4.90 -1.66 -1.01
C ARG A 119 3.51 -1.52 -1.63
N HIS A 120 3.20 -2.38 -2.57
CA HIS A 120 1.89 -2.38 -3.24
C HIS A 120 0.97 -3.40 -2.58
N GLY A 121 -0.26 -2.98 -2.27
CA GLY A 121 -1.23 -3.87 -1.65
C GLY A 121 -2.66 -3.57 -2.09
N LYS A 122 -3.59 -4.41 -1.62
CA LYS A 122 -5.02 -4.29 -1.92
C LYS A 122 -5.87 -4.61 -0.69
N TRP A 123 -6.93 -3.84 -0.49
CA TRP A 123 -8.04 -4.21 0.37
C TRP A 123 -9.11 -4.90 -0.48
N GLN A 124 -9.31 -6.20 -0.24
CA GLN A 124 -10.28 -7.04 -0.94
C GLN A 124 -11.39 -7.47 0.02
N ARG A 125 -12.64 -7.36 -0.42
CA ARG A 125 -13.80 -7.68 0.41
C ARG A 125 -13.76 -9.13 0.88
N GLY A 126 -14.02 -9.35 2.17
CA GLY A 126 -14.01 -10.69 2.78
C GLY A 126 -12.62 -11.31 2.98
N MET A 127 -11.55 -10.69 2.48
CA MET A 127 -10.18 -11.19 2.61
C MET A 127 -9.31 -10.22 3.42
N THR A 128 -8.90 -9.11 2.81
CA THR A 128 -7.94 -8.16 3.40
C THR A 128 -8.55 -6.82 3.80
N ALA A 129 -9.81 -6.56 3.46
CA ALA A 129 -10.52 -5.33 3.81
C ALA A 129 -11.06 -5.36 5.26
N GLY A 130 -10.15 -5.32 6.24
CA GLY A 130 -10.45 -5.52 7.66
C GLY A 130 -11.09 -4.32 8.39
N GLY A 131 -11.02 -3.12 7.81
CA GLY A 131 -11.47 -1.87 8.45
C GLY A 131 -10.47 -1.36 9.49
N CYS A 132 -10.82 -0.29 10.24
CA CYS A 132 -9.92 0.33 11.21
C CYS A 132 -9.95 -0.32 12.60
N ALA A 133 -9.25 0.27 13.57
CA ALA A 133 -9.13 -0.22 14.94
C ALA A 133 -10.47 -0.40 15.69
N ASN A 134 -11.55 0.23 15.24
CA ASN A 134 -12.90 0.01 15.79
C ASN A 134 -13.34 -1.47 15.64
N TYR A 135 -12.71 -2.21 14.73
CA TYR A 135 -12.97 -3.61 14.43
C TYR A 135 -11.83 -4.53 14.92
N ARG A 136 -11.04 -4.10 15.93
CA ARG A 136 -9.93 -4.88 16.52
C ARG A 136 -10.34 -6.28 16.97
N THR A 137 -11.52 -6.41 17.55
CA THR A 137 -12.07 -7.67 18.07
C THR A 137 -12.68 -8.57 16.98
N SER A 138 -12.71 -8.14 15.73
CA SER A 138 -13.33 -8.87 14.62
C SER A 138 -12.38 -9.02 13.43
N THR A 139 -12.25 -7.99 12.59
CA THR A 139 -11.67 -8.08 11.24
C THR A 139 -10.38 -7.27 11.04
N PHE A 140 -10.00 -6.41 11.99
CA PHE A 140 -8.86 -5.50 11.84
C PHE A 140 -7.52 -6.21 11.55
N CYS A 141 -7.29 -7.39 12.14
CA CYS A 141 -6.06 -8.16 11.92
C CYS A 141 -5.94 -8.77 10.50
N SER A 142 -7.02 -8.73 9.71
CA SER A 142 -7.02 -9.22 8.33
C SER A 142 -6.43 -8.21 7.34
N ASN A 143 -6.24 -6.95 7.75
CA ASN A 143 -5.57 -5.98 6.89
C ASN A 143 -4.13 -6.42 6.54
N PRO A 144 -3.60 -6.02 5.38
CA PRO A 144 -2.20 -6.28 5.03
C PRO A 144 -1.24 -5.77 6.10
N GLN A 145 -0.12 -6.46 6.29
CA GLN A 145 0.87 -6.17 7.32
C GLN A 145 2.27 -6.16 6.69
N TYR A 146 3.05 -5.10 6.92
CA TYR A 146 4.40 -4.95 6.37
C TYR A 146 5.40 -4.76 7.50
N ILE A 147 6.52 -5.48 7.45
CA ILE A 147 7.61 -5.36 8.43
C ILE A 147 8.48 -4.16 8.05
N VAL A 148 8.87 -3.40 9.07
CA VAL A 148 9.80 -2.27 8.98
C VAL A 148 10.84 -2.42 10.08
N GLN A 149 12.10 -2.59 9.70
CA GLN A 149 13.23 -2.69 10.63
C GLN A 149 14.02 -1.38 10.57
N VAL A 150 14.17 -0.73 11.73
CA VAL A 150 15.00 0.46 11.87
C VAL A 150 16.12 0.14 12.87
N GLU A 151 17.37 0.35 12.47
CA GLU A 151 18.54 -0.11 13.22
C GLU A 151 19.37 1.07 13.75
N ASP A 152 19.67 2.02 12.87
CA ASP A 152 20.54 3.15 13.18
C ASP A 152 19.72 4.41 13.52
N PRO A 153 19.92 5.01 14.71
CA PRO A 153 19.40 6.35 15.02
C PRO A 153 19.90 7.42 14.07
N ASP A 154 19.20 8.56 14.03
CA ASP A 154 19.61 9.71 13.22
C ASP A 154 20.82 10.41 13.87
N ASP A 155 21.76 10.94 13.07
CA ASP A 155 23.03 11.48 13.59
C ASP A 155 22.89 12.88 14.24
N GLU A 156 21.77 13.55 14.01
CA GLU A 156 21.60 14.98 14.28
C GLU A 156 20.81 15.30 15.55
N ASP A 157 20.19 14.31 16.19
CA ASP A 157 19.42 14.48 17.41
C ASP A 157 19.89 13.55 18.55
N ASP A 158 20.04 14.12 19.75
CA ASP A 158 20.45 13.40 20.97
C ASP A 158 19.29 12.56 21.58
N ASP A 159 18.33 12.11 20.77
CA ASP A 159 17.17 11.34 21.26
C ASP A 159 17.20 9.85 20.93
N ASP A 160 18.28 9.36 20.32
CA ASP A 160 18.53 7.94 20.02
C ASP A 160 17.36 7.28 19.24
N THR A 161 16.66 8.04 18.39
CA THR A 161 15.55 7.55 17.57
C THR A 161 15.84 7.59 16.08
N CYS A 162 15.10 6.78 15.33
CA CYS A 162 15.11 6.76 13.88
C CYS A 162 13.91 7.56 13.36
N THR A 163 14.13 8.52 12.47
CA THR A 163 13.03 9.20 11.77
C THR A 163 12.53 8.34 10.62
N VAL A 164 11.22 8.07 10.64
CA VAL A 164 10.52 7.33 9.60
C VAL A 164 9.32 8.12 9.09
N VAL A 165 9.16 8.20 7.77
CA VAL A 165 7.97 8.77 7.13
C VAL A 165 7.20 7.68 6.42
N PHE A 166 5.95 7.48 6.84
CA PHE A 166 5.02 6.57 6.20
C PHE A 166 4.05 7.36 5.32
N SER A 167 3.91 6.99 4.05
CA SER A 167 2.94 7.55 3.11
C SER A 167 2.05 6.43 2.54
N LEU A 168 0.74 6.55 2.74
CA LEU A 168 -0.26 5.60 2.25
C LEU A 168 -1.13 6.26 1.18
N ILE A 169 -1.02 5.78 -0.06
CA ILE A 169 -1.71 6.32 -1.25
C ILE A 169 -2.75 5.32 -1.75
N GLN A 170 -4.00 5.75 -1.94
CA GLN A 170 -4.99 4.96 -2.68
C GLN A 170 -4.86 5.15 -4.19
N LYS A 171 -4.77 4.04 -4.93
CA LYS A 171 -4.55 4.00 -6.39
C LYS A 171 -5.84 4.20 -7.17
N ASP A 172 -5.70 4.75 -8.38
CA ASP A 172 -6.72 4.85 -9.43
C ASP A 172 -8.09 5.45 -9.07
N ARG A 173 -8.27 6.05 -7.89
CA ARG A 173 -9.53 6.67 -7.47
C ARG A 173 -10.00 7.78 -8.41
N ARG A 174 -9.07 8.55 -8.98
CA ARG A 174 -9.41 9.58 -9.98
C ARG A 174 -10.05 8.98 -11.23
N LYS A 175 -9.53 7.84 -11.72
CA LYS A 175 -10.10 7.13 -12.87
C LYS A 175 -11.50 6.61 -12.54
N GLN A 176 -11.74 6.19 -11.30
CA GLN A 176 -13.03 5.64 -10.86
C GLN A 176 -14.09 6.71 -10.50
N LYS A 177 -13.78 8.01 -10.61
CA LYS A 177 -14.75 9.08 -10.31
C LYS A 177 -16.03 8.99 -11.15
N HIS A 178 -15.92 8.60 -12.42
CA HIS A 178 -17.09 8.42 -13.30
C HIS A 178 -18.03 7.30 -12.84
N LEU A 179 -17.54 6.36 -12.02
CA LEU A 179 -18.31 5.30 -11.38
C LEU A 179 -18.89 5.73 -10.02
N GLY A 180 -18.79 7.01 -9.66
CA GLY A 180 -19.23 7.54 -8.38
C GLY A 180 -18.34 7.13 -7.19
N LYS A 181 -17.17 6.52 -7.43
CA LYS A 181 -16.25 6.15 -6.35
C LYS A 181 -15.44 7.36 -5.88
N ALA A 182 -15.71 7.81 -4.65
CA ALA A 182 -14.92 8.81 -3.96
C ALA A 182 -13.66 8.19 -3.31
N ASN A 183 -12.79 9.05 -2.79
CA ASN A 183 -11.70 8.63 -1.91
C ASN A 183 -12.29 7.96 -0.66
N LEU A 184 -11.70 6.81 -0.28
CA LEU A 184 -12.00 6.21 1.02
C LEU A 184 -11.31 6.98 2.13
N ALA A 185 -11.89 6.89 3.33
CA ALA A 185 -11.20 7.27 4.54
C ALA A 185 -10.15 6.19 4.85
N VAL A 186 -8.86 6.54 4.78
CA VAL A 186 -7.75 5.60 4.96
C VAL A 186 -6.82 6.06 6.08
N GLY A 187 -6.04 5.11 6.61
CA GLY A 187 -5.08 5.33 7.68
C GLY A 187 -4.27 4.07 7.97
N PHE A 188 -3.33 4.17 8.90
CA PHE A 188 -2.47 3.04 9.28
C PHE A 188 -2.10 3.06 10.76
N TYR A 189 -1.77 1.88 11.26
CA TYR A 189 -1.26 1.65 12.61
C TYR A 189 0.12 1.01 12.56
N ILE A 190 0.99 1.41 13.47
CA ILE A 190 2.35 0.88 13.60
C ILE A 190 2.45 0.22 14.96
N TYR A 191 2.86 -1.04 14.99
CA TYR A 191 3.03 -1.82 16.22
C TYR A 191 4.48 -2.27 16.34
N GLU A 192 5.04 -2.13 17.54
CA GLU A 192 6.33 -2.72 17.88
C GLU A 192 6.18 -4.24 18.03
N THR A 193 7.20 -4.97 17.59
CA THR A 193 7.22 -6.43 17.53
C THR A 193 8.56 -6.99 17.96
N ALA A 194 8.53 -8.21 18.49
CA ALA A 194 9.77 -8.96 18.72
C ALA A 194 10.45 -9.27 17.37
N PRO A 195 11.79 -9.38 17.30
CA PRO A 195 12.52 -9.62 16.04
C PRO A 195 12.03 -10.82 15.22
N ASN A 196 11.58 -11.88 15.89
CA ASN A 196 11.10 -13.10 15.23
C ASN A 196 9.58 -13.08 14.93
N GLN A 197 8.87 -12.04 15.37
CA GLN A 197 7.43 -11.96 15.16
C GLN A 197 7.14 -11.43 13.76
N LYS A 198 6.90 -12.37 12.83
CA LYS A 198 6.58 -12.03 11.46
C LYS A 198 5.21 -11.36 11.30
N LYS A 199 4.19 -11.74 12.10
CA LYS A 199 2.81 -11.25 11.91
C LYS A 199 2.12 -10.93 13.23
N LEU A 200 1.27 -9.91 13.23
CA LEU A 200 0.35 -9.60 14.31
C LEU A 200 -0.88 -10.50 14.21
N LYS A 201 -1.14 -11.27 15.28
CA LYS A 201 -2.36 -12.05 15.44
C LYS A 201 -3.47 -11.16 16.00
N LYS A 202 -4.71 -11.65 15.92
CA LYS A 202 -5.88 -10.99 16.50
C LYS A 202 -5.68 -10.59 17.97
N ARG A 203 -5.06 -11.46 18.77
CA ARG A 203 -4.74 -11.17 20.18
C ARG A 203 -3.83 -9.94 20.30
N ASP A 204 -2.80 -9.86 19.47
CA ASP A 204 -1.81 -8.78 19.52
C ASP A 204 -2.45 -7.43 19.23
N VAL A 205 -3.25 -7.34 18.17
CA VAL A 205 -3.91 -6.08 17.80
C VAL A 205 -5.00 -5.65 18.79
N CYS A 206 -5.55 -6.59 19.58
CA CYS A 206 -6.53 -6.31 20.62
C CYS A 206 -5.90 -5.82 21.93
N THR A 207 -4.76 -6.38 22.32
CA THR A 207 -4.18 -6.13 23.66
C THR A 207 -3.06 -5.11 23.64
N ARG A 208 -2.30 -5.02 22.54
CA ARG A 208 -1.14 -4.13 22.45
C ARG A 208 -1.57 -2.73 22.04
N ARG A 209 -0.89 -1.72 22.58
CA ARG A 209 -0.99 -0.35 22.08
C ARG A 209 -0.10 -0.19 20.84
N PRO A 210 -0.56 0.52 19.80
CA PRO A 210 0.30 0.86 18.68
C PRO A 210 1.40 1.81 19.14
N ALA A 211 2.61 1.66 18.60
CA ALA A 211 3.72 2.58 18.80
C ALA A 211 3.41 3.94 18.17
N ALA A 212 2.77 3.94 17.00
CA ALA A 212 2.31 5.16 16.33
C ALA A 212 1.08 4.87 15.46
N THR A 213 0.39 5.95 15.05
CA THR A 213 -0.76 5.88 14.14
C THR A 213 -0.71 7.06 13.17
N SER A 214 -1.38 6.92 12.02
CA SER A 214 -1.57 8.04 11.09
C SER A 214 -2.45 9.16 11.65
N GLY A 215 -3.10 8.96 12.81
CA GLY A 215 -4.10 9.87 13.38
C GLY A 215 -5.50 9.58 12.83
N SER A 216 -6.30 10.63 12.67
CA SER A 216 -7.66 10.51 12.11
C SER A 216 -7.63 9.93 10.70
N TYR A 217 -8.58 9.05 10.41
CA TYR A 217 -8.77 8.56 9.05
C TYR A 217 -9.29 9.69 8.18
N ILE A 218 -8.57 9.97 7.09
CA ILE A 218 -8.88 11.07 6.20
C ILE A 218 -9.26 10.54 4.83
N ASN A 219 -10.21 11.20 4.18
CA ASN A 219 -10.72 10.87 2.86
C ASN A 219 -9.94 11.60 1.75
N LEU A 220 -8.62 11.65 1.89
CA LEU A 220 -7.70 12.19 0.88
C LEU A 220 -7.05 11.04 0.10
N ARG A 221 -6.42 11.38 -1.04
CA ARG A 221 -5.72 10.38 -1.87
C ARG A 221 -4.54 9.75 -1.12
N GLU A 222 -3.91 10.51 -0.25
CA GLU A 222 -2.71 10.14 0.46
C GLU A 222 -2.80 10.55 1.92
N VAL A 223 -2.21 9.73 2.80
CA VAL A 223 -2.04 10.01 4.22
C VAL A 223 -0.58 9.81 4.56
N THR A 224 0.07 10.86 5.04
CA THR A 224 1.49 10.84 5.36
C THR A 224 1.72 11.18 6.83
N LYS A 225 2.58 10.43 7.50
CA LYS A 225 2.96 10.67 8.89
C LYS A 225 4.46 10.47 9.08
N ARG A 226 5.13 11.52 9.55
CA ARG A 226 6.49 11.45 10.12
C ARG A 226 6.40 11.01 11.58
N VAL A 227 7.22 10.03 11.96
CA VAL A 227 7.32 9.48 13.31
C VAL A 227 8.78 9.31 13.69
N LYS A 228 9.06 9.38 14.99
CA LYS A 228 10.34 8.98 15.59
C LYS A 228 10.13 7.66 16.30
N LEU A 229 10.91 6.66 15.95
CA LEU A 229 10.80 5.30 16.49
C LEU A 229 12.17 4.88 17.05
N PRO A 230 12.24 4.31 18.26
CA PRO A 230 13.47 3.66 18.71
C PRO A 230 13.91 2.56 17.74
N PRO A 231 15.21 2.23 17.64
CA PRO A 231 15.69 1.08 16.91
C PRO A 231 14.93 -0.20 17.27
N GLY A 232 14.43 -0.92 16.28
CA GLY A 232 13.60 -2.10 16.52
C GLY A 232 12.82 -2.58 15.29
N ASN A 233 11.96 -3.57 15.56
CA ASN A 233 11.12 -4.22 14.55
C ASN A 233 9.68 -3.76 14.68
N TYR A 234 9.12 -3.26 13.58
CA TYR A 234 7.77 -2.73 13.55
C TYR A 234 6.94 -3.41 12.47
N ILE A 235 5.63 -3.49 12.71
CA ILE A 235 4.66 -3.88 11.70
C ILE A 235 3.72 -2.71 11.45
N VAL A 236 3.66 -2.26 10.19
CA VAL A 236 2.70 -1.26 9.73
C VAL A 236 1.51 -1.95 9.06
N MET A 237 0.31 -1.56 9.48
CA MET A 237 -0.96 -2.10 8.99
C MET A 237 -1.81 -1.00 8.35
N PRO A 238 -1.76 -0.84 7.02
CA PRO A 238 -2.63 0.07 6.29
C PRO A 238 -4.06 -0.47 6.20
N SER A 239 -5.04 0.39 6.41
CA SER A 239 -6.46 0.00 6.38
C SER A 239 -7.38 1.13 5.93
N THR A 240 -8.57 0.75 5.50
CA THR A 240 -9.72 1.64 5.31
C THR A 240 -10.45 1.86 6.63
N PHE A 241 -11.29 2.89 6.71
CA PHE A 241 -12.05 3.15 7.93
C PHE A 241 -13.09 2.06 8.18
N LYS A 242 -13.88 1.72 7.16
CA LYS A 242 -14.89 0.67 7.26
C LYS A 242 -14.36 -0.65 6.71
N PRO A 243 -14.78 -1.80 7.26
CA PRO A 243 -14.46 -3.10 6.67
C PRO A 243 -15.14 -3.25 5.31
N ASN A 244 -14.64 -4.18 4.51
CA ASN A 244 -15.17 -4.53 3.18
C ASN A 244 -15.12 -3.40 2.13
N GLU A 245 -14.37 -2.32 2.38
CA GLU A 245 -14.11 -1.29 1.38
C GLU A 245 -12.93 -1.70 0.50
N GLU A 246 -13.14 -1.69 -0.83
CA GLU A 246 -12.15 -2.20 -1.77
C GLU A 246 -11.32 -1.08 -2.41
N ALA A 247 -10.00 -1.21 -2.36
CA ALA A 247 -9.05 -0.35 -3.07
C ALA A 247 -7.70 -1.02 -3.23
N ASP A 248 -7.00 -0.62 -4.28
CA ASP A 248 -5.57 -0.83 -4.40
C ASP A 248 -4.84 0.34 -3.73
N PHE A 249 -3.70 0.08 -3.10
CA PHE A 249 -2.89 1.10 -2.43
C PHE A 249 -1.39 0.94 -2.72
N LEU A 250 -0.65 2.00 -2.43
CA LEU A 250 0.81 2.04 -2.37
C LEU A 250 1.19 2.62 -1.00
N LEU A 251 1.94 1.84 -0.23
CA LEU A 251 2.58 2.26 1.00
C LEU A 251 4.05 2.58 0.68
N ARG A 252 4.51 3.77 1.04
CA ARG A 252 5.90 4.19 0.94
C ARG A 252 6.45 4.43 2.34
N ILE A 253 7.66 3.95 2.56
CA ILE A 253 8.36 4.08 3.83
C ILE A 253 9.69 4.75 3.52
N TYR A 254 9.90 5.92 4.13
CA TYR A 254 11.15 6.66 4.01
C TYR A 254 11.89 6.63 5.34
N THR A 255 13.17 6.32 5.31
CA THR A 255 14.06 6.30 6.49
C THR A 255 15.33 7.10 6.19
N GLU A 256 15.88 7.78 7.18
CA GLU A 256 17.14 8.52 7.01
C GLU A 256 18.31 7.54 6.80
N LYS A 257 18.38 6.52 7.65
CA LYS A 257 19.34 5.41 7.53
C LYS A 257 18.74 4.22 6.77
N PRO A 258 19.56 3.34 6.17
CA PRO A 258 19.05 2.15 5.50
C PRO A 258 18.19 1.30 6.43
N SER A 259 17.09 0.76 5.90
CA SER A 259 16.14 -0.08 6.65
C SER A 259 15.80 -1.31 5.82
N THR A 260 15.74 -2.48 6.46
CA THR A 260 15.25 -3.69 5.80
C THR A 260 13.73 -3.79 5.93
N THR A 261 13.07 -4.05 4.81
CA THR A 261 11.62 -4.17 4.71
C THR A 261 11.28 -5.45 3.96
N GLU A 262 10.41 -6.29 4.50
CA GLU A 262 10.02 -7.58 3.89
C GLU A 262 8.53 -7.60 3.56
N ASP A 263 8.18 -8.20 2.41
CA ASP A 263 6.80 -8.44 1.97
C ASP A 263 6.22 -9.70 2.63
N GLN A 264 4.94 -9.66 3.01
CA GLN A 264 4.23 -10.83 3.55
C GLN A 264 3.02 -11.29 2.74
N ASP A 265 2.73 -10.63 1.61
CA ASP A 265 1.62 -11.05 0.76
C ASP A 265 1.95 -12.30 -0.08
N ASP A 266 3.23 -12.73 -0.14
CA ASP A 266 3.64 -14.01 -0.76
C ASP A 266 3.20 -15.25 0.05
N PHE A 267 2.75 -15.07 1.29
CA PHE A 267 2.22 -16.17 2.12
C PHE A 267 0.88 -16.75 1.60
N PHE A 268 0.23 -16.15 0.60
CA PHE A 268 -0.97 -16.75 0.00
C PHE A 268 -0.63 -17.97 -0.87
N VAL A 269 0.57 -18.01 -1.45
CA VAL A 269 1.07 -19.18 -2.20
C VAL A 269 1.55 -20.26 -1.22
N ASP A 270 2.26 -19.86 -0.17
CA ASP A 270 2.77 -20.80 0.84
C ASP A 270 1.67 -21.39 1.72
N ARG A 271 0.59 -20.68 2.05
CA ARG A 271 -0.52 -21.28 2.84
C ARG A 271 -1.19 -22.47 2.15
N ILE A 272 -1.24 -22.48 0.82
CA ILE A 272 -1.78 -23.62 0.04
C ILE A 272 -0.82 -24.82 0.08
N LEU A 273 0.49 -24.56 0.25
CA LEU A 273 1.53 -25.57 0.35
C LEU A 273 1.74 -26.07 1.79
N GLU A 274 1.66 -25.18 2.79
CA GLU A 274 1.85 -25.47 4.22
C GLU A 274 0.65 -26.19 4.86
N GLU A 275 -0.59 -25.94 4.41
CA GLU A 275 -1.77 -26.72 4.87
C GLU A 275 -1.65 -28.22 4.50
N LYS A 276 -0.73 -28.60 3.59
CA LYS A 276 -0.41 -30.00 3.26
C LYS A 276 0.73 -30.62 4.09
N HIS A 277 1.49 -29.84 4.86
CA HIS A 277 2.73 -30.32 5.49
C HIS A 277 2.67 -30.49 7.02
N HIS A 278 1.53 -30.28 7.68
CA HIS A 278 1.40 -30.60 9.11
C HIS A 278 0.99 -32.05 9.37
N THR A 279 1.94 -32.97 9.25
CA THR A 279 2.10 -34.11 10.18
C THR A 279 3.57 -34.53 10.24
N ASP A 280 4.14 -34.32 11.43
CA ASP A 280 5.30 -34.94 12.09
C ASP A 280 6.75 -34.78 11.56
N ALA A 281 7.56 -34.21 12.48
CA ALA A 281 9.00 -34.36 12.73
C ALA A 281 10.00 -33.29 12.20
N GLU A 282 11.00 -33.04 13.05
CA GLU A 282 11.92 -31.88 13.19
C GLU A 282 12.99 -31.68 12.07
N PRO A 283 13.66 -30.49 12.01
CA PRO A 283 14.47 -30.07 10.87
C PRO A 283 15.98 -30.30 11.06
N GLU A 284 16.67 -30.75 10.01
CA GLU A 284 18.13 -30.58 9.87
C GLU A 284 18.53 -29.97 8.52
N GLN A 285 19.20 -28.82 8.65
CA GLN A 285 20.30 -28.23 7.89
C GLN A 285 20.30 -28.12 6.34
N VAL A 286 20.54 -26.86 5.95
CA VAL A 286 20.81 -26.26 4.65
C VAL A 286 21.98 -26.93 3.91
N ILE A 287 21.85 -27.16 2.58
CA ILE A 287 22.86 -26.86 1.52
C ILE A 287 22.16 -26.88 0.14
N ARG A 288 22.31 -25.78 -0.62
CA ARG A 288 22.00 -25.66 -2.06
C ARG A 288 22.79 -26.69 -2.88
N ARG A 289 22.10 -27.53 -3.66
CA ARG A 289 22.58 -28.08 -4.95
C ARG A 289 21.41 -28.35 -5.88
N GLU A 290 21.50 -27.85 -7.12
CA GLU A 290 20.60 -28.16 -8.22
C GLU A 290 20.68 -29.66 -8.57
N GLN A 291 19.62 -30.42 -8.28
CA GLN A 291 19.36 -31.75 -8.84
C GLN A 291 17.86 -31.92 -9.04
N THR A 292 17.46 -32.35 -10.24
CA THR A 292 16.10 -32.81 -10.55
C THR A 292 15.75 -34.01 -9.68
N VAL A 293 14.92 -33.79 -8.65
CA VAL A 293 14.37 -34.84 -7.80
C VAL A 293 12.98 -35.22 -8.34
N GLU A 294 12.80 -36.47 -8.75
CA GLU A 294 11.47 -37.06 -8.91
C GLU A 294 10.77 -37.06 -7.55
N VAL A 295 9.77 -36.18 -7.41
CA VAL A 295 8.92 -36.13 -6.21
C VAL A 295 8.04 -37.38 -6.20
N LYS A 296 8.37 -38.37 -5.35
CA LYS A 296 7.43 -39.44 -5.03
C LYS A 296 6.21 -38.81 -4.35
N LYS A 297 5.06 -38.83 -5.06
CA LYS A 297 3.76 -38.41 -4.51
C LYS A 297 3.48 -39.22 -3.22
N PRO A 298 3.12 -38.59 -2.10
CA PRO A 298 2.76 -39.32 -0.89
C PRO A 298 1.49 -40.14 -1.15
N THR A 299 1.56 -41.46 -0.97
CA THR A 299 0.40 -42.35 -1.07
C THR A 299 -0.45 -42.17 0.20
N PRO A 300 -1.68 -41.63 0.11
CA PRO A 300 -2.53 -41.48 1.28
C PRO A 300 -2.93 -42.86 1.81
N THR A 301 -2.72 -43.11 3.10
CA THR A 301 -3.20 -44.33 3.76
C THR A 301 -4.68 -44.11 4.12
N LEU A 302 -5.59 -44.63 3.28
CA LEU A 302 -7.02 -44.67 3.58
C LEU A 302 -7.27 -45.81 4.58
N VAL A 303 -8.13 -45.60 5.57
CA VAL A 303 -8.47 -46.62 6.58
C VAL A 303 -9.99 -46.73 6.73
N GLY A 304 -10.51 -47.96 6.74
CA GLY A 304 -11.92 -48.27 7.03
C GLY A 304 -12.88 -48.02 5.86
N GLU A 305 -14.13 -47.60 6.15
CA GLU A 305 -15.22 -47.45 5.17
C GLU A 305 -14.88 -46.55 3.95
N LYS A 306 -13.95 -45.61 4.12
CA LYS A 306 -13.47 -44.74 3.04
C LYS A 306 -12.58 -45.50 2.05
N GLU A 307 -11.77 -46.43 2.51
CA GLU A 307 -10.95 -47.30 1.65
C GLU A 307 -11.85 -48.21 0.80
N ASP A 308 -12.89 -48.79 1.40
CA ASP A 308 -13.84 -49.65 0.68
C ASP A 308 -14.61 -48.92 -0.42
N ARG A 309 -15.01 -47.65 -0.17
CA ARG A 309 -15.66 -46.81 -1.18
C ARG A 309 -14.70 -46.45 -2.31
N VAL A 310 -13.47 -46.12 -1.99
CA VAL A 310 -12.44 -45.81 -2.99
C VAL A 310 -12.09 -47.05 -3.80
N ARG A 311 -11.94 -48.22 -3.17
CA ARG A 311 -11.69 -49.50 -3.85
C ARG A 311 -12.81 -49.87 -4.82
N LYS A 312 -14.07 -49.77 -4.39
CA LYS A 312 -15.24 -50.01 -5.28
C LYS A 312 -15.32 -49.01 -6.43
N ALA A 313 -14.97 -47.74 -6.18
CA ALA A 313 -14.87 -46.72 -7.22
C ALA A 313 -13.80 -47.09 -8.27
N PHE A 314 -12.61 -47.54 -7.83
CA PHE A 314 -11.54 -48.00 -8.72
C PHE A 314 -11.90 -49.26 -9.51
N GLU A 315 -12.61 -50.23 -8.91
CA GLU A 315 -13.08 -51.44 -9.61
C GLU A 315 -14.08 -51.11 -10.71
N VAL A 316 -14.98 -50.14 -10.49
CA VAL A 316 -15.93 -49.68 -11.53
C VAL A 316 -15.18 -48.99 -12.67
N ILE A 317 -14.25 -48.09 -12.34
CA ILE A 317 -13.42 -47.39 -13.33
C ILE A 317 -12.63 -48.41 -14.18
N ALA A 318 -11.99 -49.39 -13.53
CA ALA A 318 -11.24 -50.44 -14.22
C ALA A 318 -12.13 -51.35 -15.09
N SER A 319 -13.43 -51.45 -14.80
CA SER A 319 -14.40 -52.21 -15.60
C SER A 319 -15.01 -51.41 -16.76
N MET A 320 -14.80 -50.08 -16.79
CA MET A 320 -15.27 -49.19 -17.85
C MET A 320 -14.26 -49.07 -18.99
N GLY A 321 -12.96 -49.23 -18.71
CA GLY A 321 -11.90 -49.32 -19.73
C GLY A 321 -12.00 -50.62 -20.52
N GLY A 322 -12.11 -50.53 -21.85
CA GLY A 322 -12.09 -51.71 -22.73
C GLY A 322 -10.74 -52.42 -22.68
N ASP A 323 -10.76 -53.75 -22.85
CA ASP A 323 -9.63 -54.69 -22.73
C ASP A 323 -8.39 -54.42 -23.64
N GLU A 324 -8.33 -53.30 -24.37
CA GLU A 324 -7.27 -52.99 -25.35
C GLU A 324 -6.43 -51.73 -25.05
N GLU A 325 -6.68 -50.97 -23.98
CA GLU A 325 -5.82 -49.84 -23.61
C GLU A 325 -4.74 -50.22 -22.58
N VAL A 326 -3.47 -49.91 -22.90
CA VAL A 326 -2.27 -50.29 -22.12
C VAL A 326 -2.11 -49.45 -20.84
N GLU A 327 -2.89 -48.38 -20.67
CA GLU A 327 -2.95 -47.62 -19.41
C GLU A 327 -4.40 -47.25 -19.07
N PRO A 328 -4.88 -47.45 -17.83
CA PRO A 328 -6.22 -47.07 -17.43
C PRO A 328 -6.32 -45.54 -17.34
N ALA A 329 -6.98 -44.92 -18.32
CA ALA A 329 -7.33 -43.50 -18.30
C ALA A 329 -8.77 -43.32 -17.82
N VAL A 330 -9.00 -42.34 -16.93
CA VAL A 330 -10.35 -41.99 -16.44
C VAL A 330 -10.75 -40.68 -17.08
N ASP A 331 -11.85 -40.67 -17.84
CA ASP A 331 -12.33 -39.42 -18.43
C ASP A 331 -13.13 -38.56 -17.43
N THR A 332 -13.39 -37.30 -17.79
CA THR A 332 -14.11 -36.34 -16.94
C THR A 332 -15.52 -36.81 -16.55
N TYR A 333 -16.23 -37.49 -17.46
CA TYR A 333 -17.60 -37.95 -17.25
C TYR A 333 -17.64 -39.22 -16.39
N GLU A 334 -16.67 -40.12 -16.59
CA GLU A 334 -16.48 -41.31 -15.76
C GLU A 334 -16.16 -40.91 -14.32
N LEU A 335 -15.21 -39.99 -14.11
CA LEU A 335 -14.88 -39.46 -12.78
C LEU A 335 -16.10 -38.81 -12.12
N LYS A 336 -16.88 -38.02 -12.87
CA LYS A 336 -18.11 -37.40 -12.36
C LYS A 336 -19.14 -38.45 -11.93
N SER A 337 -19.33 -39.49 -12.73
CA SER A 337 -20.30 -40.55 -12.43
C SER A 337 -19.93 -41.32 -11.15
N VAL A 338 -18.64 -41.58 -10.95
CA VAL A 338 -18.12 -42.26 -9.76
C VAL A 338 -18.30 -41.40 -8.52
N ILE A 339 -18.01 -40.10 -8.62
CA ILE A 339 -18.20 -39.15 -7.50
C ILE A 339 -19.67 -39.05 -7.12
N ASP A 340 -20.58 -38.99 -8.09
CA ASP A 340 -22.02 -38.92 -7.83
C ASP A 340 -22.57 -40.19 -7.18
N VAL A 341 -22.09 -41.36 -7.60
CA VAL A 341 -22.58 -42.64 -7.07
C VAL A 341 -22.06 -42.90 -5.66
N TYR A 342 -20.77 -42.67 -5.40
CA TYR A 342 -20.10 -43.12 -4.17
C TYR A 342 -19.93 -42.03 -3.10
N PHE A 343 -19.82 -40.77 -3.52
CA PHE A 343 -19.57 -39.64 -2.62
C PHE A 343 -20.80 -38.74 -2.48
N LYS A 344 -21.69 -38.68 -3.49
CA LYS A 344 -22.96 -37.92 -3.47
C LYS A 344 -22.76 -36.45 -3.07
N ASP A 345 -21.63 -35.86 -3.43
CA ASP A 345 -21.29 -34.48 -3.10
C ASP A 345 -21.58 -33.57 -4.31
N PRO A 346 -22.59 -32.68 -4.21
CA PRO A 346 -22.98 -31.81 -5.33
C PRO A 346 -21.94 -30.72 -5.63
N SER A 347 -20.93 -30.54 -4.78
CA SER A 347 -19.85 -29.56 -4.96
C SER A 347 -18.89 -29.92 -6.09
N PHE A 348 -18.84 -31.21 -6.46
CA PHE A 348 -18.06 -31.69 -7.59
C PHE A 348 -18.88 -31.56 -8.89
N THR A 349 -18.84 -30.36 -9.46
CA THR A 349 -19.43 -30.09 -10.78
C THR A 349 -18.59 -30.72 -11.89
N LEU A 350 -19.15 -30.80 -13.09
CA LEU A 350 -18.46 -31.36 -14.25
C LEU A 350 -17.18 -30.57 -14.60
N ASP A 351 -17.18 -29.26 -14.36
CA ASP A 351 -15.99 -28.40 -14.53
C ASP A 351 -14.92 -28.69 -13.46
N VAL A 352 -15.31 -28.92 -12.20
CA VAL A 352 -14.36 -29.33 -11.14
C VAL A 352 -13.75 -30.69 -11.45
N CYS A 353 -14.56 -31.66 -11.93
CA CYS A 353 -14.04 -32.96 -12.36
C CYS A 353 -13.09 -32.83 -13.57
N ARG A 354 -13.37 -31.92 -14.51
CA ARG A 354 -12.47 -31.63 -15.65
C ARG A 354 -11.14 -31.10 -15.16
N ASP A 355 -11.15 -30.12 -14.25
CA ASP A 355 -9.93 -29.56 -13.67
C ASP A 355 -9.12 -30.63 -12.91
N MET A 356 -9.78 -31.55 -12.22
CA MET A 356 -9.13 -32.66 -11.51
C MET A 356 -8.45 -33.64 -12.46
N VAL A 357 -9.09 -34.02 -13.58
CA VAL A 357 -8.44 -34.87 -14.61
C VAL A 357 -7.23 -34.14 -15.21
N MET A 358 -7.38 -32.86 -15.54
CA MET A 358 -6.31 -32.04 -16.14
C MET A 358 -5.11 -31.83 -15.20
N MET A 359 -5.31 -31.81 -13.87
CA MET A 359 -4.20 -31.71 -12.91
C MET A 359 -3.35 -32.99 -12.84
N TYR A 360 -3.91 -34.15 -13.20
CA TYR A 360 -3.27 -35.46 -13.05
C TYR A 360 -2.86 -36.11 -14.37
N ASP A 361 -3.40 -35.63 -15.50
CA ASP A 361 -2.99 -36.02 -16.84
C ASP A 361 -1.70 -35.28 -17.24
N VAL A 362 -0.56 -35.91 -16.96
CA VAL A 362 0.79 -35.35 -17.23
C VAL A 362 1.11 -35.32 -18.72
N SER A 363 0.31 -36.01 -19.55
CA SER A 363 0.49 -36.11 -21.01
C SER A 363 0.35 -34.77 -21.73
N PHE A 364 -0.44 -33.84 -21.18
CA PHE A 364 -0.71 -32.54 -21.80
C PHE A 364 0.34 -31.47 -21.47
N VAL A 365 1.20 -31.69 -20.47
CA VAL A 365 2.13 -30.67 -19.96
C VAL A 365 3.43 -30.60 -20.78
N ILE A 366 3.74 -31.61 -21.60
CA ILE A 366 5.04 -31.69 -22.31
C ILE A 366 4.99 -31.17 -23.76
N THR A 367 3.82 -30.98 -24.38
CA THR A 367 3.74 -30.61 -25.82
C THR A 367 3.79 -29.11 -26.13
N ALA A 368 4.02 -28.24 -25.14
CA ALA A 368 4.19 -26.80 -25.37
C ALA A 368 5.67 -26.36 -25.53
N GLY A 369 6.63 -27.29 -25.45
CA GLY A 369 8.07 -27.00 -25.45
C GLY A 369 8.82 -27.13 -26.78
N SER A 370 8.16 -27.49 -27.89
CA SER A 370 8.86 -27.80 -29.17
C SER A 370 8.39 -26.97 -30.35
N PHE A 371 8.22 -25.66 -30.14
CA PHE A 371 7.99 -24.70 -31.24
C PHE A 371 8.87 -23.45 -31.13
N ILE A 372 10.17 -23.60 -30.87
CA ILE A 372 11.14 -22.55 -31.22
C ILE A 372 12.51 -23.22 -31.56
N HIS A 373 12.91 -23.08 -32.83
CA HIS A 373 14.18 -23.44 -33.51
C HIS A 373 14.08 -24.56 -34.54
N GLY A 374 14.06 -24.14 -35.81
CA GLY A 374 14.11 -24.96 -37.02
C GLY A 374 13.46 -24.25 -38.19
#